data_AF-A0A7R9TLK8-F1
#
_entry.id   AF-A0A7R9TLK8-F1
#
_cell.length_a   1.000
_cell.length_b   1.000
_cell.length_c   1.000
_cell.angle_alpha   90.00
_cell.angle_beta   90.00
_cell.angle_gamma   90.00
#
_symmetry.space_group_name_H-M   'P 1'
#
loop_
_entity.id
_entity.type
_entity.pdbx_description
1 polymer ?
#
loop_
_entity_poly.entity_id
_entity_poly.type
_entity_poly.pdbx_seq_one_letter_code
_entity_poly.pdbx_strand_id
1 'polypeptide(L)'
;MLRMLKGIGGEGASPAEGSRRVHRAQQRDADSDSGRDERARHKHKHVRPLGSLLAAGAAREMAMDPKGAEAAYRVAVDAYPDEVLPKLYLSKAISDQIFAQGMSKEESRATAEAAVRISEEVVAAYPRMPKARMMNACNLGRLALVSGNKRKAQLVGRVRRETEEALRLVHGEEAVRAVTDAEARIHGEAADEAPSRV
;
A
#
# COMPACT_ATOMS: atom_id res chain seq x y z
N MET A 1 61.15 82.21 34.50
CA MET A 1 61.45 81.01 35.32
C MET A 1 60.38 79.97 34.98
N LEU A 2 60.60 79.01 34.08
CA LEU A 2 61.32 77.73 34.16
C LEU A 2 60.59 76.62 34.99
N ARG A 3 60.29 75.49 34.29
CA ARG A 3 60.07 74.08 34.74
C ARG A 3 58.73 73.70 35.42
N MET A 4 58.13 72.50 35.24
CA MET A 4 58.44 71.24 34.52
C MET A 4 57.17 70.37 34.34
N LEU A 5 57.29 69.36 33.45
CA LEU A 5 56.32 68.39 32.90
C LEU A 5 55.96 67.18 33.80
N LYS A 6 54.77 66.59 33.57
CA LYS A 6 54.38 65.14 33.42
C LYS A 6 52.92 64.93 33.92
N GLY A 7 52.08 64.06 33.36
CA GLY A 7 52.26 63.00 32.36
C GLY A 7 50.96 62.64 31.63
N ILE A 8 51.11 61.80 30.62
CA ILE A 8 50.12 61.33 29.64
C ILE A 8 49.76 59.88 29.99
N GLY A 9 48.49 59.51 29.97
CA GLY A 9 48.02 58.12 30.13
C GLY A 9 46.62 57.90 29.54
N GLY A 10 46.41 56.74 28.90
CA GLY A 10 45.12 56.26 28.36
C GLY A 10 45.19 55.91 26.86
N GLU A 11 45.81 54.79 26.48
CA GLU A 11 45.14 53.52 26.08
C GLU A 11 44.36 53.66 24.73
N GLY A 12 44.78 53.10 23.60
CA GLY A 12 45.48 51.84 23.38
C GLY A 12 44.51 50.69 23.07
N ALA A 13 43.55 50.88 22.15
CA ALA A 13 42.66 49.81 21.68
C ALA A 13 43.46 48.73 20.95
N SER A 14 43.54 47.54 21.55
CA SER A 14 44.25 46.35 21.05
C SER A 14 43.47 45.65 19.93
N PRO A 15 44.09 45.23 18.81
CA PRO A 15 43.40 44.58 17.67
C PRO A 15 42.97 43.12 17.89
N ALA A 16 43.15 42.56 19.10
CA ALA A 16 43.11 41.11 19.32
C ALA A 16 41.70 40.51 19.54
N GLU A 17 40.65 41.32 19.68
CA GLU A 17 39.30 40.82 19.98
C GLU A 17 38.42 40.58 18.74
N GLY A 18 38.78 41.15 17.59
CA GLY A 18 38.07 40.94 16.32
C GLY A 18 38.26 39.53 15.76
N SER A 19 39.49 39.02 15.72
CA SER A 19 39.81 37.73 15.08
C SER A 19 39.24 36.51 15.80
N ARG A 20 39.06 36.55 17.12
CA ARG A 20 38.49 35.40 17.86
C ARG A 20 36.99 35.21 17.62
N ARG A 21 36.25 36.29 17.32
CA ARG A 21 34.82 36.19 16.98
C ARG A 21 34.59 35.60 15.59
N VAL A 22 35.44 35.94 14.62
CA VAL A 22 35.30 35.45 13.24
C VAL A 22 35.64 33.95 13.16
N HIS A 23 36.70 33.50 13.84
CA HIS A 23 37.03 32.06 13.88
C HIS A 23 35.95 31.22 14.58
N ARG A 24 35.34 31.73 15.67
CA ARG A 24 34.28 31.00 16.40
C ARG A 24 32.95 30.95 15.64
N ALA A 25 32.69 31.90 14.73
CA ALA A 25 31.54 31.86 13.83
C ALA A 25 31.78 30.86 12.70
N GLN A 26 32.95 30.89 12.06
CA GLN A 26 33.32 29.96 10.99
C GLN A 26 33.40 28.49 11.45
N GLN A 27 33.79 28.22 12.69
CA GLN A 27 33.76 26.86 13.25
C GLN A 27 32.32 26.35 13.48
N ARG A 28 31.39 27.22 13.89
CA ARG A 28 29.98 26.84 14.12
C ARG A 28 29.25 26.55 12.81
N ASP A 29 29.59 27.26 11.75
CA ASP A 29 29.00 27.03 10.43
C ASP A 29 29.49 25.71 9.83
N ALA A 30 30.77 25.37 10.00
CA ALA A 30 31.34 24.08 9.56
C ALA A 30 30.79 22.87 10.33
N ASP A 31 30.58 23.00 11.65
CA ASP A 31 29.96 21.94 12.48
C ASP A 31 28.45 21.78 12.19
N SER A 32 27.79 22.86 11.73
CA SER A 32 26.36 22.82 11.39
C SER A 32 26.09 22.19 10.02
N ASP A 33 27.07 22.19 9.12
CA ASP A 33 26.98 21.61 7.78
C ASP A 33 27.38 20.12 7.79
N SER A 34 28.43 19.76 8.53
CA SER A 34 28.81 18.36 8.78
C SER A 34 27.74 17.57 9.52
N GLY A 35 27.09 18.19 10.52
CA GLY A 35 25.95 17.60 11.24
C GLY A 35 24.65 17.54 10.43
N ARG A 36 24.52 18.34 9.36
CA ARG A 36 23.36 18.28 8.44
C ARG A 36 23.54 17.16 7.42
N ASP A 37 24.78 16.95 6.97
CA ASP A 37 25.15 15.87 6.05
C ASP A 37 25.19 14.49 6.75
N GLU A 38 25.61 14.41 8.02
CA GLU A 38 25.46 13.18 8.84
C GLU A 38 23.99 12.87 9.17
N ARG A 39 23.16 13.88 9.44
CA ARG A 39 21.70 13.69 9.63
C ARG A 39 20.98 13.33 8.34
N ALA A 40 21.47 13.76 7.17
CA ALA A 40 20.97 13.32 5.87
C ALA A 40 21.40 11.87 5.59
N ARG A 41 22.64 11.50 5.91
CA ARG A 41 23.15 10.12 5.80
C ARG A 41 22.46 9.14 6.77
N HIS A 42 22.05 9.58 7.95
CA HIS A 42 21.26 8.78 8.90
C HIS A 42 19.75 8.68 8.59
N LYS A 43 19.23 9.42 7.59
CA LYS A 43 17.81 9.35 7.20
C LYS A 43 17.52 8.30 6.13
N HIS A 44 18.54 7.66 5.56
CA HIS A 44 18.35 6.37 4.93
C HIS A 44 18.21 5.30 6.02
N LYS A 45 17.08 5.32 6.75
CA LYS A 45 16.54 4.08 7.33
C LYS A 45 16.63 3.05 6.21
N HIS A 46 17.39 1.97 6.42
CA HIS A 46 17.43 0.86 5.48
C HIS A 46 16.00 0.39 5.23
N VAL A 47 15.39 0.87 4.14
CA VAL A 47 14.10 0.40 3.70
C VAL A 47 14.34 -1.06 3.34
N ARG A 48 13.71 -1.96 4.11
CA ARG A 48 13.83 -3.40 3.85
C ARG A 48 13.45 -3.65 2.39
N PRO A 49 14.21 -4.47 1.64
CA PRO A 49 13.89 -4.75 0.24
C PRO A 49 12.43 -5.20 0.09
N LEU A 50 11.76 -4.76 -0.97
CA LEU A 50 10.35 -5.09 -1.24
C LEU A 50 10.06 -6.59 -1.06
N GLY A 51 10.91 -7.46 -1.61
CA GLY A 51 10.76 -8.92 -1.47
C GLY A 51 10.74 -9.40 -0.02
N SER A 52 11.53 -8.79 0.86
CA SER A 52 11.53 -9.11 2.30
C SER A 52 10.24 -8.66 2.99
N LEU A 53 9.71 -7.48 2.62
CA LEU A 53 8.43 -7.00 3.14
C LEU A 53 7.26 -7.87 2.68
N LEU A 54 7.26 -8.28 1.41
CA LEU A 54 6.26 -9.20 0.87
C LEU A 54 6.34 -10.58 1.53
N ALA A 55 7.55 -11.11 1.76
CA ALA A 55 7.74 -12.37 2.47
C ALA A 55 7.23 -12.31 3.91
N ALA A 56 7.43 -11.18 4.59
CA ALA A 56 6.88 -10.97 5.93
C ALA A 56 5.35 -11.00 5.96
N GLY A 57 4.69 -10.41 4.96
CA GLY A 57 3.24 -10.50 4.80
C GLY A 57 2.78 -11.93 4.50
N ALA A 58 3.44 -12.61 3.57
CA ALA A 58 3.11 -13.99 3.20
C ALA A 58 3.26 -14.96 4.38
N ALA A 59 4.27 -14.78 5.23
CA ALA A 59 4.45 -15.57 6.45
C ALA A 59 3.27 -15.40 7.43
N ARG A 60 2.68 -14.19 7.51
CA ARG A 60 1.48 -13.93 8.32
C ARG A 60 0.23 -14.56 7.72
N GLU A 61 0.10 -14.55 6.39
CA GLU A 61 -0.98 -15.27 5.70
C GLU A 61 -0.90 -16.77 5.96
N MET A 62 0.30 -17.37 5.88
CA MET A 62 0.52 -18.79 6.21
C MET A 62 0.19 -19.12 7.66
N ALA A 63 0.39 -18.16 8.57
CA ALA A 63 0.02 -18.28 9.98
C ALA A 63 -1.48 -18.00 10.25
N MET A 64 -2.30 -17.79 9.21
CA MET A 64 -3.71 -17.42 9.33
C MET A 64 -3.92 -16.15 10.17
N ASP A 65 -2.98 -15.19 10.08
CA ASP A 65 -2.98 -13.90 10.76
C ASP A 65 -3.24 -12.77 9.74
N PRO A 66 -4.51 -12.53 9.33
CA PRO A 66 -4.81 -11.54 8.30
C PRO A 66 -4.56 -10.10 8.75
N LYS A 67 -4.64 -9.81 10.06
CA LYS A 67 -4.29 -8.48 10.61
C LYS A 67 -2.80 -8.23 10.57
N GLY A 68 -1.99 -9.23 10.94
CA GLY A 68 -0.54 -9.16 10.80
C GLY A 68 -0.10 -9.04 9.35
N ALA A 69 -0.78 -9.75 8.43
CA ALA A 69 -0.54 -9.63 6.99
C ALA A 69 -0.85 -8.23 6.47
N GLU A 70 -2.02 -7.66 6.83
CA GLU A 70 -2.38 -6.28 6.49
C GLU A 70 -1.32 -5.29 6.97
N ALA A 71 -0.89 -5.39 8.24
CA ALA A 71 0.14 -4.51 8.79
C ALA A 71 1.46 -4.61 8.03
N ALA A 72 1.89 -5.82 7.67
CA ALA A 72 3.11 -6.04 6.90
C ALA A 72 3.01 -5.47 5.47
N TYR A 73 1.88 -5.69 4.78
CA TYR A 73 1.66 -5.18 3.43
C TYR A 73 1.46 -3.66 3.40
N ARG A 74 0.88 -3.05 4.43
CA ARG A 74 0.87 -1.57 4.56
C ARG A 74 2.27 -0.98 4.59
N VAL A 75 3.17 -1.57 5.38
CA VAL A 75 4.58 -1.14 5.40
C VAL A 75 5.22 -1.27 4.02
N ALA A 76 4.86 -2.31 3.25
CA ALA A 76 5.34 -2.45 1.87
C ALA A 76 4.78 -1.38 0.93
N VAL A 77 3.49 -1.03 1.05
CA VAL A 77 2.86 0.05 0.27
C VAL A 77 3.49 1.40 0.60
N ASP A 78 3.71 1.70 1.89
CA ASP A 78 4.29 2.98 2.31
C ASP A 78 5.76 3.12 1.87
N ALA A 79 6.50 2.02 1.90
CA ALA A 79 7.90 1.97 1.46
C ALA A 79 8.05 2.02 -0.08
N TYR A 80 7.07 1.48 -0.80
CA TYR A 80 7.09 1.31 -2.25
C TYR A 80 5.72 1.69 -2.86
N PRO A 81 5.36 2.99 -2.85
CA PRO A 81 4.02 3.44 -3.25
C PRO A 81 3.69 3.22 -4.73
N ASP A 82 4.72 3.14 -5.58
CA ASP A 82 4.59 2.91 -7.02
C ASP A 82 4.49 1.42 -7.39
N GLU A 83 4.75 0.53 -6.42
CA GLU A 83 4.71 -0.91 -6.65
C GLU A 83 3.30 -1.46 -6.51
N VAL A 84 2.86 -2.21 -7.52
CA VAL A 84 1.48 -2.73 -7.59
C VAL A 84 1.26 -3.94 -6.69
N LEU A 85 2.27 -4.79 -6.52
CA LEU A 85 2.14 -6.04 -5.78
C LEU A 85 1.77 -5.84 -4.30
N PRO A 86 2.39 -4.91 -3.54
CA PRO A 86 1.96 -4.57 -2.19
C PRO A 86 0.47 -4.21 -2.09
N LYS A 87 -0.05 -3.40 -3.02
CA LYS A 87 -1.46 -2.98 -3.00
C LYS A 87 -2.40 -4.16 -3.26
N LEU A 88 -2.04 -5.05 -4.18
CA LEU A 88 -2.80 -6.28 -4.43
C LEU A 88 -2.88 -7.16 -3.18
N TYR A 89 -1.74 -7.44 -2.55
CA TYR A 89 -1.71 -8.28 -1.35
C TYR A 89 -2.35 -7.61 -0.13
N LEU A 90 -2.23 -6.27 -0.01
CA LEU A 90 -2.95 -5.52 1.01
C LEU A 90 -4.46 -5.67 0.85
N SER A 91 -5.00 -5.52 -0.38
CA SER A 91 -6.44 -5.70 -0.62
C SER A 91 -6.92 -7.10 -0.23
N LYS A 92 -6.12 -8.13 -0.54
CA LYS A 92 -6.39 -9.52 -0.14
C LYS A 92 -6.42 -9.67 1.38
N ALA A 93 -5.37 -9.21 2.06
CA ALA A 93 -5.23 -9.34 3.51
C ALA A 93 -6.35 -8.62 4.26
N ILE A 94 -6.78 -7.45 3.78
CA ILE A 94 -7.97 -6.76 4.30
C ILE A 94 -9.20 -7.62 4.05
N SER A 95 -9.39 -8.14 2.84
CA SER A 95 -10.57 -8.93 2.52
C SER A 95 -10.66 -10.26 3.28
N ASP A 96 -9.54 -10.87 3.67
CA ASP A 96 -9.53 -12.10 4.46
C ASP A 96 -9.99 -11.88 5.91
N GLN A 97 -9.95 -10.64 6.41
CA GLN A 97 -10.41 -10.32 7.75
C GLN A 97 -11.93 -10.45 7.93
N ILE A 98 -12.72 -10.51 6.86
CA ILE A 98 -14.19 -10.63 6.98
C ILE A 98 -14.64 -11.88 7.74
N PHE A 99 -13.76 -12.89 7.81
CA PHE A 99 -13.97 -14.15 8.51
C PHE A 99 -13.46 -14.14 9.96
N ALA A 100 -12.97 -12.99 10.45
CA ALA A 100 -12.53 -12.86 11.83
C ALA A 100 -13.73 -12.99 12.79
N GLN A 101 -13.50 -13.70 13.90
CA GLN A 101 -14.52 -13.90 14.92
C GLN A 101 -14.93 -12.56 15.56
N GLY A 102 -16.23 -12.41 15.83
CA GLY A 102 -16.77 -11.26 16.55
C GLY A 102 -17.04 -10.02 15.69
N MET A 103 -16.80 -10.05 14.38
CA MET A 103 -17.20 -8.95 13.51
C MET A 103 -18.72 -8.91 13.31
N SER A 104 -19.29 -7.71 13.43
CA SER A 104 -20.65 -7.43 13.00
C SER A 104 -20.76 -7.49 11.47
N LYS A 105 -21.99 -7.64 10.97
CA LYS A 105 -22.27 -7.63 9.51
C LYS A 105 -21.83 -6.31 8.87
N GLU A 106 -21.99 -5.20 9.59
CA GLU A 106 -21.60 -3.86 9.17
C GLU A 106 -20.08 -3.75 9.03
N GLU A 107 -19.33 -4.24 10.02
CA GLU A 107 -17.86 -4.24 9.99
C GLU A 107 -17.31 -5.14 8.88
N SER A 108 -17.86 -6.35 8.71
CA SER A 108 -17.44 -7.26 7.63
C SER A 108 -17.70 -6.63 6.25
N ARG A 109 -18.83 -5.93 6.09
CA ARG A 109 -19.15 -5.22 4.85
C ARG A 109 -18.21 -4.05 4.60
N ALA A 110 -17.98 -3.19 5.59
CA ALA A 110 -17.07 -2.06 5.46
C ALA A 110 -15.63 -2.52 5.12
N THR A 111 -15.20 -3.63 5.72
CA THR A 111 -13.90 -4.27 5.44
C THR A 111 -13.82 -4.78 4.00
N ALA A 112 -14.85 -5.50 3.54
CA ALA A 112 -14.91 -5.98 2.16
C ALA A 112 -14.97 -4.82 1.15
N GLU A 113 -15.71 -3.75 1.44
CA GLU A 113 -15.76 -2.55 0.60
C GLU A 113 -14.40 -1.85 0.52
N ALA A 114 -13.63 -1.80 1.62
CA ALA A 114 -12.28 -1.25 1.61
C ALA A 114 -11.33 -2.06 0.72
N ALA A 115 -11.38 -3.39 0.80
CA ALA A 115 -10.60 -4.27 -0.08
C ALA A 115 -10.96 -4.07 -1.56
N VAL A 116 -12.26 -3.99 -1.88
CA VAL A 116 -12.76 -3.75 -3.24
C VAL A 116 -12.26 -2.41 -3.78
N ARG A 117 -12.32 -1.32 -2.99
CA ARG A 117 -11.81 0.00 -3.44
C ARG A 117 -10.34 -0.09 -3.84
N ILE A 118 -9.50 -0.70 -3.00
CA ILE A 118 -8.06 -0.84 -3.30
C ILE A 118 -7.85 -1.67 -4.58
N SER A 119 -8.56 -2.79 -4.75
CA SER A 119 -8.39 -3.60 -5.96
C SER A 119 -8.96 -2.94 -7.22
N GLU A 120 -10.03 -2.14 -7.11
CA GLU A 120 -10.56 -1.33 -8.20
C GLU A 120 -9.56 -0.25 -8.64
N GLU A 121 -8.92 0.45 -7.70
CA GLU A 121 -7.85 1.41 -8.00
C GLU A 121 -6.69 0.75 -8.74
N VAL A 122 -6.30 -0.46 -8.32
CA VAL A 122 -5.23 -1.22 -9.00
C VAL A 122 -5.66 -1.65 -10.41
N VAL A 123 -6.90 -2.13 -10.60
CA VAL A 123 -7.41 -2.47 -11.94
C VAL A 123 -7.49 -1.24 -12.84
N ALA A 124 -7.90 -0.09 -12.31
CA ALA A 124 -7.95 1.16 -13.07
C ALA A 124 -6.56 1.60 -13.53
N ALA A 125 -5.55 1.48 -12.67
CA ALA A 125 -4.16 1.82 -13.02
C ALA A 125 -3.52 0.78 -13.95
N TYR A 126 -3.88 -0.50 -13.83
CA TYR A 126 -3.28 -1.62 -14.58
C TYR A 126 -4.34 -2.51 -15.24
N PRO A 127 -5.12 -2.00 -16.22
CA PRO A 127 -6.29 -2.69 -16.76
C PRO A 127 -5.96 -3.95 -17.57
N ARG A 128 -4.70 -4.14 -17.98
CA ARG A 128 -4.24 -5.32 -18.73
C ARG A 128 -3.51 -6.34 -17.84
N MET A 129 -3.56 -6.19 -16.51
CA MET A 129 -2.94 -7.12 -15.57
C MET A 129 -3.96 -8.18 -15.11
N PRO A 130 -3.88 -9.44 -15.57
CA PRO A 130 -4.88 -10.47 -15.22
C PRO A 130 -4.97 -10.71 -13.71
N LYS A 131 -3.83 -10.70 -13.01
CA LYS A 131 -3.77 -10.89 -11.56
C LYS A 131 -4.53 -9.80 -10.79
N ALA A 132 -4.51 -8.55 -11.28
CA ALA A 132 -5.25 -7.46 -10.66
C ALA A 132 -6.76 -7.68 -10.79
N ARG A 133 -7.22 -8.09 -11.98
CA ARG A 133 -8.63 -8.39 -12.23
C ARG A 133 -9.11 -9.58 -11.42
N MET A 134 -8.33 -10.66 -11.36
CA MET A 134 -8.66 -11.81 -10.52
C MET A 134 -8.74 -11.43 -9.04
N MET A 135 -7.81 -10.62 -8.54
CA MET A 135 -7.86 -10.12 -7.17
C MET A 135 -9.15 -9.32 -6.90
N ASN A 136 -9.51 -8.43 -7.83
CA ASN A 136 -10.75 -7.66 -7.74
C ASN A 136 -11.98 -8.58 -7.75
N ALA A 137 -12.01 -9.60 -8.62
CA ALA A 137 -13.08 -10.60 -8.67
C ALA A 137 -13.22 -11.33 -7.32
N CYS A 138 -12.11 -11.74 -6.70
CA CYS A 138 -12.13 -12.37 -5.38
C CYS A 138 -12.67 -11.44 -4.29
N ASN A 139 -12.25 -10.16 -4.28
CA ASN A 139 -12.73 -9.17 -3.31
C ASN A 139 -14.22 -8.86 -3.50
N LEU A 140 -14.68 -8.74 -4.76
CA LEU A 140 -16.09 -8.57 -5.10
C LEU A 140 -16.94 -9.75 -4.66
N GLY A 141 -16.44 -10.98 -4.85
CA GLY A 141 -17.11 -12.20 -4.39
C GLY A 141 -17.27 -12.22 -2.87
N ARG A 142 -16.21 -11.86 -2.13
CA ARG A 142 -16.26 -11.72 -0.66
C ARG A 142 -17.22 -10.62 -0.20
N LEU A 143 -17.24 -9.46 -0.87
CA LEU A 143 -18.24 -8.43 -0.62
C LEU A 143 -19.67 -8.94 -0.86
N ALA A 144 -19.87 -9.80 -1.87
CA ALA A 144 -21.17 -10.39 -2.17
C ALA A 144 -21.65 -11.33 -1.04
N LEU A 145 -20.75 -12.04 -0.36
CA LEU A 145 -21.08 -12.91 0.78
C LEU A 145 -21.69 -12.13 1.95
N VAL A 146 -21.17 -10.92 2.20
CA VAL A 146 -21.58 -10.04 3.31
C VAL A 146 -22.61 -8.99 2.90
N SER A 147 -23.16 -9.10 1.69
CA SER A 147 -24.16 -8.20 1.12
C SER A 147 -25.57 -8.82 1.09
N GLY A 148 -26.60 -7.97 1.09
CA GLY A 148 -27.98 -8.39 0.87
C GLY A 148 -28.26 -8.85 -0.58
N ASN A 149 -29.36 -9.59 -0.78
CA ASN A 149 -29.67 -10.32 -2.03
C ASN A 149 -29.57 -9.47 -3.31
N LYS A 150 -30.18 -8.27 -3.32
CA LYS A 150 -30.15 -7.39 -4.51
C LYS A 150 -28.71 -6.99 -4.89
N ARG A 151 -27.90 -6.62 -3.90
CA ARG A 151 -26.51 -6.21 -4.12
C ARG A 151 -25.61 -7.41 -4.42
N LYS A 152 -25.86 -8.57 -3.82
CA LYS A 152 -25.19 -9.83 -4.15
C LYS A 152 -25.30 -10.15 -5.64
N ALA A 153 -26.50 -10.10 -6.23
CA ALA A 153 -26.69 -10.36 -7.66
C ALA A 153 -25.88 -9.40 -8.56
N GLN A 154 -25.87 -8.10 -8.22
CA GLN A 154 -25.06 -7.10 -8.92
C GLN A 154 -23.57 -7.40 -8.83
N LEU A 155 -23.09 -7.75 -7.63
CA LEU A 155 -21.68 -8.07 -7.39
C LEU A 155 -21.26 -9.35 -8.11
N VAL A 156 -22.09 -10.40 -8.15
CA VAL A 156 -21.81 -11.63 -8.92
C VAL A 156 -21.64 -11.31 -10.40
N GLY A 157 -22.48 -10.45 -10.97
CA GLY A 157 -22.29 -9.98 -12.35
C GLY A 157 -20.97 -9.23 -12.56
N ARG A 158 -20.48 -8.51 -11.55
CA ARG A 158 -19.15 -7.87 -11.60
C ARG A 158 -18.02 -8.89 -11.48
N VAL A 159 -18.15 -9.87 -10.59
CA VAL A 159 -17.20 -10.99 -10.46
C VAL A 159 -17.02 -11.65 -11.83
N ARG A 160 -18.11 -12.05 -12.48
CA ARG A 160 -18.09 -12.67 -13.81
C ARG A 160 -17.29 -11.83 -14.82
N ARG A 161 -17.58 -10.53 -14.93
CA ARG A 161 -16.87 -9.64 -15.86
C ARG A 161 -15.37 -9.55 -15.59
N GLU A 162 -14.96 -9.43 -14.33
CA GLU A 162 -13.53 -9.38 -13.99
C GLU A 162 -12.83 -10.71 -14.27
N THR A 163 -13.49 -11.84 -14.00
CA THR A 163 -12.95 -13.19 -14.28
C THR A 163 -12.84 -13.44 -15.79
N GLU A 164 -13.86 -13.08 -16.57
CA GLU A 164 -13.85 -13.19 -18.03
C GLU A 164 -12.76 -12.32 -18.65
N GLU A 165 -12.58 -11.08 -18.16
CA GLU A 165 -11.52 -10.21 -18.67
C GLU A 165 -10.13 -10.71 -18.25
N ALA A 166 -9.96 -11.24 -17.03
CA ALA A 166 -8.73 -11.90 -16.65
C ALA A 166 -8.43 -13.11 -17.56
N LEU A 167 -9.44 -13.94 -17.84
CA LEU A 167 -9.31 -15.10 -18.72
C LEU A 167 -8.96 -14.68 -20.15
N ARG A 168 -9.63 -13.65 -20.68
CA ARG A 168 -9.37 -13.06 -21.99
C ARG A 168 -7.93 -12.57 -22.13
N LEU A 169 -7.41 -11.89 -21.11
CA LEU A 169 -6.04 -11.37 -21.13
C LEU A 169 -4.98 -12.48 -21.12
N VAL A 170 -5.27 -13.67 -20.57
CA VAL A 170 -4.32 -14.79 -20.49
C VAL A 170 -4.48 -15.76 -21.67
N HIS A 171 -5.70 -16.04 -22.09
CA HIS A 171 -6.04 -17.13 -23.00
C HIS A 171 -6.84 -16.70 -24.25
N GLY A 172 -7.17 -15.41 -24.38
CA GLY A 172 -7.91 -14.88 -25.52
C GLY A 172 -9.42 -15.11 -25.47
N GLU A 173 -10.12 -14.62 -26.50
CA GLU A 173 -11.60 -14.67 -26.60
C GLU A 173 -12.16 -16.10 -26.74
N GLU A 174 -11.39 -17.01 -27.31
CA GLU A 174 -11.83 -18.41 -27.49
C GLU A 174 -12.02 -19.11 -26.14
N ALA A 175 -11.15 -18.84 -25.17
CA ALA A 175 -11.30 -19.37 -23.82
C ALA A 175 -12.57 -18.84 -23.12
N VAL A 176 -12.88 -17.55 -23.30
CA VAL A 176 -14.11 -16.95 -22.74
C VAL A 176 -15.36 -17.58 -23.36
N ARG A 177 -15.36 -17.77 -24.69
CA ARG A 177 -16.45 -18.45 -25.39
C ARG A 177 -16.63 -19.88 -24.93
N ALA A 178 -15.55 -20.65 -24.83
CA ALA A 178 -15.59 -22.03 -24.36
C ALA A 178 -16.19 -22.17 -22.94
N VAL A 179 -15.84 -21.26 -22.02
CA VAL A 179 -16.43 -21.23 -20.67
C VAL A 179 -17.91 -20.85 -20.72
N THR A 180 -18.28 -19.84 -21.50
CA THR A 180 -19.67 -19.40 -21.64
C THR A 180 -20.56 -20.50 -22.23
N ASP A 181 -20.08 -21.20 -23.25
CA ASP A 181 -20.80 -22.31 -23.87
C ASP A 181 -20.94 -23.50 -22.90
N ALA A 182 -19.91 -23.76 -22.08
CA ALA A 182 -19.98 -24.77 -21.02
C ALA A 182 -21.02 -24.41 -19.95
N GLU A 183 -21.07 -23.15 -19.50
CA GLU A 183 -22.10 -22.67 -18.56
C GLU A 183 -23.51 -22.82 -19.14
N ALA A 184 -23.71 -22.45 -20.41
CA ALA A 184 -24.99 -22.56 -21.08
C ALA A 184 -25.48 -24.02 -21.17
N ARG A 185 -24.58 -24.97 -21.42
CA ARG A 185 -24.91 -26.40 -21.42
C ARG A 185 -25.35 -26.88 -20.04
N ILE A 186 -24.61 -26.54 -18.99
CA ILE A 186 -24.96 -26.93 -17.60
C ILE A 186 -26.36 -26.41 -17.22
N HIS A 187 -26.67 -25.16 -17.59
CA HIS A 187 -27.97 -24.57 -17.28
C HIS A 187 -29.11 -25.07 -18.19
N GLY A 188 -28.80 -25.47 -19.43
CA GLY A 188 -29.74 -26.12 -20.34
C GLY A 188 -30.08 -27.55 -19.91
N GLU A 189 -29.09 -28.33 -19.49
CA GLU A 189 -29.26 -29.70 -18.97
C GLU A 189 -30.07 -29.70 -17.65
N ALA A 190 -29.86 -28.69 -16.79
CA ALA A 190 -30.63 -28.54 -15.55
C ALA A 190 -32.13 -28.22 -15.78
N ALA A 191 -32.53 -27.76 -16.97
CA ALA A 191 -33.94 -27.52 -17.31
C ALA A 191 -34.66 -28.80 -17.77
N ASP A 192 -33.95 -29.77 -18.36
CA ASP A 192 -34.50 -31.04 -18.84
C ASP A 192 -34.63 -32.10 -17.72
N GLU A 193 -33.93 -31.94 -16.58
CA GLU A 193 -33.99 -32.88 -15.45
C GLU A 193 -35.03 -32.53 -14.37
N ALA A 194 -35.88 -31.50 -14.56
CA ALA A 194 -36.95 -31.21 -13.61
C ALA A 194 -37.97 -32.37 -13.60
N PRO A 195 -38.15 -33.12 -12.49
CA PRO A 195 -39.11 -34.20 -12.47
C PRO A 195 -40.51 -33.62 -12.66
N SER A 196 -41.17 -34.09 -13.72
CA SER A 196 -42.60 -33.92 -13.96
C SER A 196 -43.34 -34.23 -12.66
N ARG A 197 -43.83 -33.20 -11.97
CA ARG A 197 -44.71 -33.36 -10.81
C ARG A 197 -46.01 -33.98 -11.32
N VAL A 198 -46.14 -35.29 -11.13
CA VAL A 198 -47.40 -36.04 -11.17
C VAL A 198 -48.07 -35.90 -9.80
#